data_AF-A0A7V1Y6S8-F1
#
_entry.id   AF-A0A7V1Y6S8-F1
#
_cell.length_a   1.000
_cell.length_b   1.000
_cell.length_c   1.000
_cell.angle_alpha   90.00
_cell.angle_beta   90.00
_cell.angle_gamma   90.00
#
_symmetry.space_group_name_H-M   'P 1'
#
loop_
_entity.id
_entity.type
_entity.pdbx_description
1 polymer ?
#
loop_
_entity_poly.entity_id
_entity_poly.type
_entity_poly.pdbx_seq_one_letter_code
_entity_poly.pdbx_strand_id
1 'polypeptide(L)'
;MPYDVDEIHTTHPSHMEASQDSSADRVPLIEDRIVLEAVQMNLSGQVATAVVRLRERGRRVSSRAVGRNVEARRLALLGEAAARALTELMPVGYGAILTDIQAVATEAGEAVVAALTLLLPEKEEVLMGIARSDTGMAEAAVRAILNAVNRRLSFVFVERPLTSMN
;
A
#
# COMPACT_ATOMS: atom_id res chain seq x y z
N MET A 1 10.66 13.96 77.57
CA MET A 1 9.42 14.61 77.10
C MET A 1 9.31 14.44 75.59
N PRO A 2 8.68 13.37 75.09
CA PRO A 2 8.16 13.30 73.72
C PRO A 2 6.66 13.65 73.71
N TYR A 3 6.19 14.31 72.66
CA TYR A 3 4.76 14.46 72.39
C TYR A 3 4.27 13.21 71.65
N ASP A 4 3.35 12.51 72.28
CA ASP A 4 2.40 11.55 71.70
C ASP A 4 1.03 12.24 71.55
N VAL A 5 0.17 11.64 70.72
CA VAL A 5 -1.29 11.82 70.46
C VAL A 5 -1.62 12.24 69.02
N ASP A 6 -2.42 11.55 68.21
CA ASP A 6 -3.34 10.40 68.36
C ASP A 6 -3.40 9.64 67.00
N GLU A 7 -3.39 8.30 66.97
CA GLU A 7 -4.54 7.37 66.76
C GLU A 7 -5.71 7.94 65.91
N ILE A 8 -6.35 7.20 64.99
CA ILE A 8 -7.11 5.95 65.21
C ILE A 8 -7.38 5.18 63.89
N HIS A 9 -7.30 3.83 63.96
CA HIS A 9 -8.24 2.78 63.45
C HIS A 9 -8.59 2.70 61.93
N THR A 10 -8.74 1.55 61.24
CA THR A 10 -8.98 0.13 61.60
C THR A 10 -8.94 -0.78 60.34
N THR A 11 -8.55 -2.05 60.54
CA THR A 11 -9.04 -3.33 59.92
C THR A 11 -8.67 -3.79 58.48
N HIS A 12 -8.02 -4.96 58.44
CA HIS A 12 -7.79 -5.99 57.39
C HIS A 12 -9.10 -6.56 56.72
N PRO A 13 -9.06 -7.66 55.92
CA PRO A 13 -8.30 -8.02 54.71
C PRO A 13 -9.26 -8.53 53.58
N SER A 14 -8.74 -8.89 52.40
CA SER A 14 -9.14 -10.08 51.57
C SER A 14 -9.00 -9.86 50.06
N HIS A 15 -8.33 -10.83 49.44
CA HIS A 15 -8.50 -11.35 48.08
C HIS A 15 -9.45 -10.61 47.13
N MET A 16 -8.92 -10.17 45.99
CA MET A 16 -9.58 -10.42 44.71
C MET A 16 -8.55 -10.35 43.57
N GLU A 17 -8.47 -11.44 42.81
CA GLU A 17 -7.87 -11.50 41.50
C GLU A 17 -8.44 -10.40 40.60
N ALA A 18 -7.56 -9.69 39.90
CA ALA A 18 -7.91 -9.03 38.65
C ALA A 18 -6.74 -9.21 37.70
N SER A 19 -6.84 -10.28 36.93
CA SER A 19 -6.27 -10.46 35.61
C SER A 19 -6.39 -9.18 34.78
N GLN A 20 -5.34 -8.87 34.01
CA GLN A 20 -5.34 -8.18 32.71
C GLN A 20 -3.89 -7.75 32.44
N ASP A 21 -3.03 -8.65 31.97
CA ASP A 21 -2.93 -8.96 30.53
C ASP A 21 -3.38 -7.76 29.67
N SER A 22 -2.56 -6.71 29.72
CA SER A 22 -2.78 -5.46 28.96
C SER A 22 -1.45 -4.84 28.54
N SER A 23 -0.56 -5.64 27.97
CA SER A 23 0.43 -5.12 27.03
C SER A 23 -0.02 -5.46 25.62
N ALA A 24 -1.06 -4.74 25.21
CA ALA A 24 -1.40 -4.33 23.86
C ALA A 24 -1.20 -5.39 22.77
N ASP A 25 -2.29 -6.09 22.48
CA ASP A 25 -2.88 -6.15 21.14
C ASP A 25 -1.91 -5.70 20.02
N ARG A 26 -0.96 -6.57 19.69
CA ARG A 26 -0.26 -6.47 18.40
C ARG A 26 -1.29 -6.88 17.36
N VAL A 27 -2.10 -5.90 16.94
CA VAL A 27 -2.85 -5.99 15.70
C VAL A 27 -1.88 -6.56 14.65
N PRO A 28 -2.16 -7.73 14.04
CA PRO A 28 -1.24 -8.31 13.07
C PRO A 28 -0.97 -7.25 12.00
N LEU A 29 0.29 -6.85 11.87
CA LEU A 29 0.73 -5.85 10.92
C LEU A 29 0.35 -6.32 9.52
N ILE A 30 -0.44 -5.49 8.84
CA ILE A 30 -0.66 -5.38 7.39
C ILE A 30 0.46 -6.06 6.56
N GLU A 31 0.38 -7.37 6.32
CA GLU A 31 1.38 -8.11 5.53
C GLU A 31 0.98 -8.24 4.04
N ASP A 32 -0.16 -7.67 3.64
CA ASP A 32 -0.74 -7.87 2.30
C ASP A 32 -0.57 -6.65 1.38
N ARG A 33 0.27 -5.69 1.78
CA ARG A 33 0.47 -4.46 1.03
C ARG A 33 1.59 -4.62 0.01
N ILE A 34 1.29 -4.27 -1.24
CA ILE A 34 2.29 -4.13 -2.29
C ILE A 34 3.00 -2.79 -2.09
N VAL A 35 4.34 -2.85 -2.01
CA VAL A 35 5.19 -1.67 -1.80
C VAL A 35 6.08 -1.39 -3.00
N LEU A 36 6.32 -0.11 -3.25
CA LEU A 36 7.31 0.35 -4.22
C LEU A 36 8.71 0.23 -3.61
N GLU A 37 9.60 -0.54 -4.23
CA GLU A 37 11.02 -0.60 -3.83
C GLU A 37 11.87 0.39 -4.63
N ALA A 38 11.63 0.51 -5.94
CA ALA A 38 12.35 1.46 -6.77
C ALA A 38 11.58 1.77 -8.06
N VAL A 39 11.84 2.96 -8.58
CA VAL A 39 11.38 3.41 -9.89
C VAL A 39 12.53 4.10 -10.61
N GLN A 40 12.68 3.81 -11.91
CA GLN A 40 13.71 4.42 -12.74
C GLN A 40 13.15 4.75 -14.13
N MET A 41 13.56 5.88 -14.67
CA MET A 41 13.28 6.31 -16.04
C MET A 41 14.60 6.54 -16.75
N ASN A 42 14.92 5.69 -17.72
CA ASN A 42 16.12 5.80 -18.53
C ASN A 42 15.77 6.39 -19.89
N LEU A 43 16.38 7.52 -20.23
CA LEU A 43 16.17 8.22 -21.50
C LEU A 43 17.42 8.07 -22.35
N SER A 44 17.29 7.48 -23.54
CA SER A 44 18.40 7.28 -24.47
C SER A 44 17.95 7.68 -25.88
N GLY A 45 18.30 8.91 -26.28
CA GLY A 45 17.87 9.49 -27.54
C GLY A 45 16.34 9.48 -27.68
N GLN A 46 15.85 8.75 -28.68
CA GLN A 46 14.42 8.61 -29.00
C GLN A 46 13.70 7.51 -28.22
N VAL A 47 14.40 6.83 -27.30
CA VAL A 47 13.85 5.71 -26.52
C VAL A 47 13.77 6.11 -25.05
N ALA A 48 12.62 5.85 -24.44
CA ALA A 48 12.40 5.95 -23.00
C ALA A 48 12.09 4.55 -22.44
N THR A 49 12.75 4.19 -21.34
CA THR A 49 12.55 2.91 -20.64
C THR A 49 12.21 3.18 -19.18
N ALA A 50 11.00 2.83 -18.78
CA ALA A 50 10.58 2.82 -17.39
C ALA A 50 10.85 1.45 -16.77
N VAL A 51 11.42 1.43 -15.57
CA VAL A 51 11.66 0.22 -14.77
C VAL A 51 11.04 0.42 -13.41
N VAL A 52 10.21 -0.53 -12.98
CA VAL A 52 9.52 -0.48 -11.69
C VAL A 52 9.80 -1.77 -10.94
N ARG A 53 10.19 -1.63 -9.67
CA ARG A 53 10.40 -2.73 -8.73
C ARG A 53 9.40 -2.67 -7.60
N LEU A 54 8.63 -3.74 -7.45
CA LEU A 54 7.62 -3.90 -6.41
C LEU A 54 7.98 -5.06 -5.50
N ARG A 55 7.48 -5.01 -4.26
CA ARG A 55 7.57 -6.11 -3.30
C ARG A 55 6.23 -6.38 -2.63
N GLU A 56 5.95 -7.66 -2.41
CA GLU A 56 4.81 -8.17 -1.64
C GLU A 56 5.28 -9.38 -0.83
N ARG A 57 5.06 -9.42 0.49
CA ARG A 57 5.40 -10.59 1.35
C ARG A 57 6.79 -11.21 1.09
N GLY A 58 7.80 -10.37 0.84
CA GLY A 58 9.17 -10.81 0.53
C GLY A 58 9.44 -11.19 -0.94
N ARG A 59 8.41 -11.41 -1.75
CA ARG A 59 8.52 -11.59 -3.20
C ARG A 59 8.78 -10.25 -3.88
N ARG A 60 9.85 -10.19 -4.66
CA ARG A 60 10.24 -9.01 -5.44
C ARG A 60 10.01 -9.25 -6.91
N VAL A 61 9.46 -8.26 -7.59
CA VAL A 61 9.21 -8.28 -9.03
C VAL A 61 9.79 -7.01 -9.64
N SER A 62 10.39 -7.14 -10.82
CA SER A 62 10.93 -6.03 -11.60
C SER A 62 10.42 -6.11 -13.02
N SER A 63 9.66 -5.10 -13.43
CA SER A 63 9.11 -5.02 -14.79
C SER A 63 9.69 -3.82 -15.54
N ARG A 64 9.47 -3.81 -16.86
CA ARG A 64 9.85 -2.68 -17.72
C ARG A 64 8.79 -2.36 -18.77
N ALA A 65 8.72 -1.09 -19.14
CA ALA A 65 8.00 -0.60 -20.31
C ALA A 65 8.94 0.28 -21.14
N VAL A 66 8.88 0.11 -22.46
CA VAL A 66 9.77 0.80 -23.43
C VAL A 66 8.90 1.49 -24.46
N GLY A 67 9.21 2.73 -24.78
CA GLY A 67 8.52 3.48 -25.81
C GLY A 67 9.34 4.64 -26.35
N ARG A 68 8.68 5.49 -27.15
CA ARG A 68 9.29 6.72 -27.64
C ARG A 68 9.55 7.68 -26.49
N ASN A 69 10.68 8.37 -26.52
CA ASN A 69 10.99 9.45 -25.58
C ASN A 69 10.18 10.70 -25.93
N VAL A 70 8.91 10.68 -25.56
CA VAL A 70 8.00 11.83 -25.60
C VAL A 70 7.58 12.12 -24.18
N GLU A 71 7.75 13.37 -23.74
CA GLU A 71 7.49 13.79 -22.36
C GLU A 71 6.08 13.39 -21.89
N ALA A 72 5.06 13.68 -22.71
CA ALA A 72 3.67 13.33 -22.45
C ALA A 72 3.41 11.81 -22.27
N ARG A 73 4.30 10.93 -22.76
CA ARG A 73 4.16 9.47 -22.60
C ARG A 73 4.97 8.90 -21.44
N ARG A 74 5.82 9.68 -20.78
CA ARG A 74 6.71 9.16 -19.71
C ARG A 74 5.90 8.63 -18.53
N LEU A 75 4.83 9.31 -18.14
CA LEU A 75 3.92 8.83 -17.08
C LEU A 75 3.23 7.53 -17.48
N ALA A 76 2.74 7.43 -18.72
CA ALA A 76 2.15 6.20 -19.24
C ALA A 76 3.14 5.02 -19.19
N LEU A 77 4.40 5.22 -19.58
CA LEU A 77 5.43 4.18 -19.49
C LEU A 77 5.68 3.72 -18.05
N LEU A 78 5.71 4.64 -17.09
CA LEU A 78 5.82 4.30 -15.67
C LEU A 78 4.64 3.47 -15.19
N GLY A 79 3.43 3.89 -15.59
CA GLY A 79 2.21 3.18 -15.23
C GLY A 79 2.11 1.79 -15.87
N GLU A 80 2.51 1.66 -17.14
CA GLU A 80 2.57 0.38 -17.85
C GLU A 80 3.55 -0.59 -17.18
N ALA A 81 4.74 -0.10 -16.80
CA ALA A 81 5.69 -0.91 -16.04
C ALA A 81 5.07 -1.35 -14.70
N ALA A 82 4.49 -0.42 -13.93
CA ALA A 82 3.85 -0.75 -12.67
C ALA A 82 2.72 -1.79 -12.82
N ALA A 83 1.84 -1.64 -13.82
CA ALA A 83 0.75 -2.57 -14.10
C ALA A 83 1.26 -3.97 -14.48
N ARG A 84 2.36 -4.06 -15.25
CA ARG A 84 3.04 -5.33 -15.53
C ARG A 84 3.61 -5.98 -14.28
N ALA A 85 4.30 -5.20 -13.43
CA ALA A 85 4.85 -5.71 -12.17
C ALA A 85 3.73 -6.20 -11.23
N LEU A 86 2.59 -5.50 -11.21
CA LEU A 86 1.41 -5.92 -10.46
C LEU A 86 0.85 -7.24 -10.99
N THR A 87 0.71 -7.36 -12.32
CA THR A 87 0.25 -8.61 -12.95
C THR A 87 1.15 -9.79 -12.58
N GLU A 88 2.47 -9.59 -12.60
CA GLU A 88 3.45 -10.61 -12.19
C GLU A 88 3.40 -10.95 -10.70
N LEU A 89 2.86 -10.06 -9.84
CA LEU A 89 2.62 -10.31 -8.42
C LEU A 89 1.31 -11.07 -8.17
N MET A 90 0.35 -11.00 -9.08
CA MET A 90 -0.96 -11.62 -8.92
C MET A 90 -0.96 -13.13 -9.25
N PRO A 91 -1.97 -13.88 -8.77
CA PRO A 91 -2.17 -15.27 -9.18
C PRO A 91 -2.49 -15.41 -10.67
N VAL A 92 -2.33 -16.63 -11.21
CA VAL A 92 -2.71 -16.94 -12.59
C VAL A 92 -4.21 -16.64 -12.81
N GLY A 93 -4.52 -16.02 -13.95
CA GLY A 93 -5.89 -15.60 -14.30
C GLY A 93 -6.27 -14.21 -13.80
N TYR A 94 -5.38 -13.55 -13.04
CA TYR A 94 -5.53 -12.15 -12.65
C TYR A 94 -4.55 -11.28 -13.44
N GLY A 95 -4.86 -10.00 -13.57
CA GLY A 95 -3.97 -9.05 -14.22
C GLY A 95 -4.34 -7.60 -13.96
N ALA A 96 -3.44 -6.71 -14.34
CA ALA A 96 -3.59 -5.28 -14.17
C ALA A 96 -3.22 -4.57 -15.48
N ILE A 97 -4.13 -3.74 -15.99
CA ILE A 97 -3.94 -2.94 -17.19
C ILE A 97 -4.07 -1.47 -16.83
N LEU A 98 -3.08 -0.67 -17.23
CA LEU A 98 -3.18 0.78 -17.13
C LEU A 98 -4.23 1.29 -18.12
N THR A 99 -5.23 2.00 -17.60
CA THR A 99 -6.31 2.59 -18.41
C THR A 99 -5.99 4.04 -18.74
N ASP A 100 -5.61 4.82 -17.73
CA ASP A 100 -5.23 6.22 -17.89
C ASP A 100 -4.29 6.67 -16.77
N ILE A 101 -3.46 7.68 -17.05
CA ILE A 101 -2.61 8.31 -16.06
C ILE A 101 -2.28 9.75 -16.47
N GLN A 102 -2.45 10.67 -15.52
CA GLN A 102 -2.22 12.09 -15.77
C GLN A 102 -1.73 12.82 -14.52
N ALA A 103 -0.93 13.84 -14.77
CA ALA A 103 -0.57 14.84 -13.78
C ALA A 103 -1.75 15.79 -13.59
N VAL A 104 -2.06 16.14 -12.33
CA VAL A 104 -3.08 17.12 -11.98
C VAL A 104 -2.51 18.11 -10.98
N ALA A 105 -2.87 19.38 -11.15
CA ALA A 105 -2.59 20.40 -10.15
C ALA A 105 -3.72 20.40 -9.11
N THR A 106 -3.36 20.45 -7.84
CA THR A 106 -4.29 20.57 -6.70
C THR A 106 -3.89 21.75 -5.83
N GLU A 107 -4.77 22.20 -4.94
CA GLU A 107 -4.44 23.25 -3.96
C GLU A 107 -3.26 22.84 -3.05
N ALA A 108 -3.06 21.54 -2.84
CA ALA A 108 -1.98 20.98 -2.04
C ALA A 108 -0.69 20.66 -2.83
N GLY A 109 -0.63 21.10 -4.10
CA GLY A 109 0.49 20.87 -5.02
C GLY A 109 0.16 19.92 -6.17
N GLU A 110 1.19 19.45 -6.87
CA GLU A 110 1.04 18.51 -8.00
C GLU A 110 0.80 17.07 -7.51
N ALA A 111 -0.09 16.37 -8.19
CA ALA A 111 -0.39 14.97 -7.95
C ALA A 111 -0.48 14.19 -9.26
N VAL A 112 -0.41 12.86 -9.17
CA VAL A 112 -0.71 11.97 -10.28
C VAL A 112 -1.97 11.17 -9.97
N VAL A 113 -2.90 11.17 -10.90
CA VAL A 113 -4.10 10.33 -10.87
C VAL A 113 -3.90 9.20 -11.88
N ALA A 114 -4.21 7.98 -11.46
CA ALA A 114 -4.13 6.80 -12.31
C ALA A 114 -5.44 6.01 -12.24
N ALA A 115 -5.89 5.54 -13.40
CA ALA A 115 -6.96 4.58 -13.55
C ALA A 115 -6.38 3.24 -14.05
N LEU A 116 -6.79 2.15 -13.43
CA LEU A 116 -6.34 0.80 -13.72
C LEU A 116 -7.55 -0.10 -13.88
N THR A 117 -7.59 -0.92 -14.92
CA THR A 117 -8.51 -2.05 -15.00
C THR A 117 -7.84 -3.28 -14.39
N LEU A 118 -8.39 -3.78 -13.29
CA LEU A 118 -8.04 -5.06 -12.70
C LEU A 118 -8.84 -6.15 -13.42
N LEU A 119 -8.14 -7.14 -13.95
CA LEU A 119 -8.70 -8.34 -14.54
C LEU A 119 -8.79 -9.41 -13.45
N LEU A 120 -10.00 -9.88 -13.18
CA LEU A 120 -10.27 -11.03 -12.33
C LEU A 120 -10.83 -12.17 -13.20
N PRO A 121 -10.77 -13.43 -12.76
CA PRO A 121 -11.25 -14.57 -13.56
C PRO A 121 -12.69 -14.42 -14.07
N GLU A 122 -13.56 -13.81 -13.27
CA GLU A 122 -15.00 -13.71 -13.54
C GLU A 122 -15.46 -12.30 -13.96
N LYS A 123 -14.60 -11.28 -13.83
CA LYS A 123 -15.00 -9.89 -14.08
C LYS A 123 -13.81 -8.94 -14.24
N GLU A 124 -14.09 -7.76 -14.74
CA GLU A 124 -13.17 -6.62 -14.71
C GLU A 124 -13.62 -5.58 -13.67
N GLU A 125 -12.67 -4.92 -13.03
CA GLU A 125 -12.95 -3.87 -12.04
C GLU A 125 -12.05 -2.66 -12.32
N VAL A 126 -12.65 -1.47 -12.47
CA VAL A 126 -11.87 -0.23 -12.64
C VAL A 126 -11.55 0.35 -11.27
N LEU A 127 -10.26 0.55 -11.02
CA LEU A 127 -9.72 1.14 -9.81
C LEU A 127 -9.10 2.50 -10.13
N MET A 128 -9.27 3.45 -9.23
CA MET A 128 -8.63 4.76 -9.31
C MET A 128 -7.79 5.02 -8.07
N GLY A 129 -6.65 5.66 -8.29
CA GLY A 129 -5.77 6.09 -7.22
C GLY A 129 -5.11 7.41 -7.54
N ILE A 130 -4.69 8.08 -6.47
CA ILE A 130 -4.03 9.38 -6.51
C ILE A 130 -2.81 9.34 -5.59
N ALA A 131 -1.74 10.02 -5.98
CA ALA A 131 -0.58 10.23 -5.14
C ALA A 131 0.04 11.60 -5.39
N ARG A 132 0.48 12.25 -4.31
CA ARG A 132 1.22 13.51 -4.37
C ARG A 132 2.59 13.30 -5.01
N SER A 133 3.09 14.32 -5.69
CA SER A 133 4.38 14.30 -6.37
C SER A 133 5.54 14.87 -5.57
N ASP A 134 5.39 14.97 -4.24
CA ASP A 134 6.38 15.56 -3.33
C ASP A 134 7.78 14.91 -3.47
N THR A 135 7.86 13.62 -3.80
CA THR A 135 9.13 12.89 -4.03
C THR A 135 9.49 12.71 -5.52
N GLY A 136 8.70 13.30 -6.42
CA GLY A 136 8.89 13.28 -7.86
C GLY A 136 7.79 12.53 -8.63
N MET A 137 7.58 12.97 -9.87
CA MET A 137 6.50 12.47 -10.74
C MET A 137 6.60 10.96 -11.03
N ALA A 138 7.82 10.42 -11.11
CA ALA A 138 8.02 9.00 -11.37
C ALA A 138 7.51 8.12 -10.21
N GLU A 139 7.81 8.53 -8.98
CA GLU A 139 7.36 7.80 -7.79
C GLU A 139 5.86 7.98 -7.58
N ALA A 140 5.36 9.21 -7.79
CA ALA A 140 3.93 9.53 -7.70
C ALA A 140 3.09 8.68 -8.65
N ALA A 141 3.54 8.50 -9.89
CA ALA A 141 2.85 7.67 -10.87
C ALA A 141 2.64 6.24 -10.38
N VAL A 142 3.69 5.63 -9.85
CA VAL A 142 3.60 4.25 -9.33
C VAL A 142 2.80 4.21 -8.03
N ARG A 143 2.98 5.18 -7.13
CA ARG A 143 2.22 5.28 -5.89
C ARG A 143 0.71 5.45 -6.12
N ALA A 144 0.30 6.21 -7.14
CA ALA A 144 -1.11 6.38 -7.48
C ALA A 144 -1.74 5.02 -7.84
N ILE A 145 -1.05 4.21 -8.65
CA ILE A 145 -1.49 2.86 -9.00
C ILE A 145 -1.53 1.94 -7.77
N LEU A 146 -0.47 1.96 -6.94
CA LEU A 146 -0.44 1.17 -5.71
C LEU A 146 -1.52 1.58 -4.72
N ASN A 147 -1.88 2.85 -4.64
CA ASN A 147 -2.97 3.32 -3.79
C ASN A 147 -4.32 2.78 -4.29
N ALA A 148 -4.53 2.71 -5.62
CA ALA A 148 -5.73 2.12 -6.22
C ALA A 148 -5.87 0.63 -5.82
N VAL A 149 -4.81 -0.15 -6.02
CA VAL A 149 -4.81 -1.60 -5.77
C VAL A 149 -4.83 -1.93 -4.28
N ASN A 150 -3.95 -1.32 -3.49
CA ASN A 150 -3.87 -1.62 -2.05
C ASN A 150 -5.18 -1.28 -1.33
N ARG A 151 -5.87 -0.20 -1.73
CA ARG A 151 -7.19 0.13 -1.19
C ARG A 151 -8.18 -1.01 -1.42
N ARG A 152 -8.16 -1.65 -2.61
CA ARG A 152 -9.04 -2.79 -2.90
C ARG A 152 -8.67 -4.04 -2.10
N LEU A 153 -7.38 -4.35 -1.98
CA LEU A 153 -6.90 -5.49 -1.20
C LEU A 153 -7.30 -5.37 0.28
N SER A 154 -7.29 -4.15 0.84
CA SER A 154 -7.80 -3.90 2.19
C SER A 154 -9.29 -4.25 2.37
N PHE A 155 -10.10 -4.30 1.30
CA PHE A 155 -11.50 -4.73 1.38
C PHE A 155 -11.69 -6.24 1.12
N VAL A 156 -10.86 -6.87 0.28
CA VAL A 156 -11.01 -8.31 -0.06
C VAL A 156 -10.55 -9.22 1.08
N PHE A 157 -9.51 -8.83 1.84
CA PHE A 157 -8.95 -9.68 2.90
C PHE A 157 -9.60 -9.50 4.27
N VAL A 158 -10.56 -8.59 4.42
CA VAL A 158 -11.36 -8.44 5.66
C VAL A 158 -12.51 -9.47 5.70
N GLU A 159 -12.90 -10.07 4.58
CA GLU A 159 -14.01 -11.02 4.50
C GLU A 159 -13.64 -12.51 4.70
N ARG A 160 -12.43 -12.83 5.18
CA ARG A 160 -12.17 -14.19 5.72
C ARG A 160 -12.33 -14.18 7.24
N PRO A 161 -13.51 -14.50 7.80
CA PRO A 161 -13.56 -14.94 9.18
C PRO A 161 -12.68 -16.18 9.29
N LEU A 162 -11.80 -16.19 10.29
CA LEU A 162 -11.06 -17.35 10.74
C LEU A 162 -12.07 -18.49 10.93
N THR A 163 -12.16 -19.38 9.95
CA THR A 163 -12.76 -20.69 10.17
C THR A 163 -11.72 -21.44 10.98
N SER A 164 -11.83 -21.33 12.31
CA SER A 164 -11.25 -22.31 13.21
C SER A 164 -11.75 -23.69 12.77
N MET A 165 -10.86 -24.49 12.21
CA MET A 165 -11.06 -25.92 12.07
C MET A 165 -10.29 -26.62 13.18
N ASN A 166 -11.06 -27.23 14.08
CA ASN A 166 -10.81 -28.34 15.00
C ASN A 166 -9.56 -28.33 15.88
#